data_AF-A0A0B7K2L2-F1
#
_entry.id   AF-A0A0B7K2L2-F1
#
_cell.length_a   1.000
_cell.length_b   1.000
_cell.length_c   1.000
_cell.angle_alpha   90.00
_cell.angle_beta   90.00
_cell.angle_gamma   90.00
#
_symmetry.space_group_name_H-M   'P 1'
#
loop_
_entity.id
_entity.type
_entity.pdbx_description
1 polymer ?
#
loop_
_entity_poly.entity_id
_entity_poly.type
_entity_poly.pdbx_seq_one_letter_code
_entity_poly.pdbx_strand_id
1 'polypeptide(L)'
;MVNGPGDMIITPDCLFEGERFEKFTELATAAKADGSLIVAQITHPGRQVRESVSPTSVSASAVQLEPKDGMTFGKPHAATRAEMKKIVDEFAYAAEYLEKAGFDGIELHGAHGYLIAQFLSRTTNKRTDEYGVQTTENRMRFLSDIVRGVKARVSPKFIVSAKLNSVEFQEGGVTPDEAREVCETLEKLGLDFVELSGGTYEELGLKFERESTKIREGYFLKFA
;
A
#
# COMPACT_ATOMS: atom_id res chain seq x y z
N MET A 1 16.63 -4.13 -17.67
CA MET A 1 15.56 -3.33 -18.29
C MET A 1 14.34 -3.46 -17.43
N VAL A 2 13.85 -2.36 -16.88
CA VAL A 2 12.51 -2.29 -16.28
C VAL A 2 11.53 -2.43 -17.45
N ASN A 3 10.46 -3.21 -17.30
CA ASN A 3 9.42 -3.55 -18.30
C ASN A 3 9.69 -4.74 -19.25
N GLY A 4 10.47 -5.75 -18.87
CA GLY A 4 10.53 -7.02 -19.62
C GLY A 4 9.32 -7.94 -19.35
N PRO A 5 9.10 -9.03 -20.13
CA PRO A 5 7.97 -9.96 -19.90
C PRO A 5 7.94 -10.60 -18.51
N GLY A 6 9.11 -10.77 -17.86
CA GLY A 6 9.23 -11.26 -16.49
C GLY A 6 9.19 -10.18 -15.40
N ASP A 7 8.95 -8.92 -15.76
CA ASP A 7 8.78 -7.83 -14.79
C ASP A 7 7.32 -7.73 -14.35
N MET A 8 7.12 -7.59 -13.03
CA MET A 8 5.80 -7.59 -12.38
C MET A 8 5.17 -6.19 -12.31
N ILE A 9 5.79 -5.18 -12.92
CA ILE A 9 5.24 -3.82 -13.00
C ILE A 9 4.08 -3.79 -14.00
N ILE A 10 2.88 -3.41 -13.53
CA ILE A 10 1.70 -3.21 -14.37
C ILE A 10 1.47 -1.70 -14.54
N THR A 11 1.43 -1.22 -15.77
CA THR A 11 1.11 0.16 -16.13
C THR A 11 -0.05 0.20 -17.13
N PRO A 12 -0.70 1.36 -17.34
CA PRO A 12 -1.75 1.50 -18.35
C PRO A 12 -1.34 1.14 -19.79
N ASP A 13 -0.03 1.05 -20.08
CA ASP A 13 0.50 0.62 -21.38
C ASP A 13 0.53 -0.92 -21.53
N CYS A 14 0.30 -1.67 -20.45
CA CYS A 14 0.30 -3.14 -20.46
C CYS A 14 -1.03 -3.66 -20.99
N LEU A 15 -1.09 -4.08 -22.25
CA LEU A 15 -2.31 -4.64 -22.84
C LEU A 15 -2.82 -5.87 -22.09
N PHE A 16 -4.15 -6.08 -22.09
CA PHE A 16 -4.81 -7.28 -21.56
C PHE A 16 -4.63 -8.52 -22.47
N GLU A 17 -3.52 -8.58 -23.18
CA GLU A 17 -3.15 -9.62 -24.14
C GLU A 17 -1.62 -9.65 -24.32
N GLY A 18 -1.13 -10.69 -24.99
CA GLY A 18 0.28 -10.88 -25.28
C GLY A 18 1.06 -11.53 -24.12
N GLU A 19 2.35 -11.79 -24.38
CA GLU A 19 3.20 -12.64 -23.55
C GLU A 19 3.18 -12.28 -22.06
N ARG A 20 3.21 -10.98 -21.72
CA ARG A 20 3.16 -10.53 -20.33
C ARG A 20 1.83 -10.91 -19.66
N PHE A 21 0.70 -10.63 -20.31
CA PHE A 21 -0.62 -10.94 -19.75
C PHE A 21 -0.82 -12.44 -19.60
N GLU A 22 -0.35 -13.22 -20.58
CA GLU A 22 -0.35 -14.68 -20.56
C GLU A 22 0.46 -15.22 -19.37
N LYS A 23 1.63 -14.62 -19.05
CA LYS A 23 2.43 -15.01 -17.87
C LYS A 23 1.70 -14.77 -16.55
N PHE A 24 0.95 -13.67 -16.42
CA PHE A 24 0.09 -13.46 -15.25
C PHE A 24 -1.05 -14.49 -15.18
N THR A 25 -1.63 -14.86 -16.33
CA THR A 25 -2.68 -15.87 -16.43
C THR A 25 -2.17 -17.27 -16.05
N GLU A 26 -0.97 -17.63 -16.53
CA GLU A 26 -0.28 -18.86 -16.15
C GLU A 26 -0.02 -18.90 -14.63
N LEU A 27 0.44 -17.80 -14.04
CA LEU A 27 0.68 -17.69 -12.60
C LEU A 27 -0.61 -17.87 -11.79
N ALA A 28 -1.68 -17.18 -12.16
CA ALA A 28 -2.97 -17.31 -11.48
C ALA A 28 -3.53 -18.74 -11.59
N THR A 29 -3.45 -19.34 -12.78
CA THR A 29 -3.89 -20.72 -13.02
C THR A 29 -3.10 -21.71 -12.17
N ALA A 30 -1.78 -21.58 -12.14
CA ALA A 30 -0.92 -22.47 -11.37
C ALA A 30 -1.15 -22.35 -9.85
N ALA A 31 -1.29 -21.13 -9.34
CA ALA A 31 -1.52 -20.91 -7.91
C ALA A 31 -2.87 -21.47 -7.43
N LYS A 32 -3.87 -21.49 -8.32
CA LYS A 32 -5.24 -21.92 -8.03
C LYS A 32 -5.50 -23.40 -8.35
N ALA A 33 -4.50 -24.14 -8.85
CA ALA A 33 -4.65 -25.51 -9.34
C ALA A 33 -5.27 -26.47 -8.31
N ASP A 34 -4.97 -26.26 -7.02
CA ASP A 34 -5.46 -27.10 -5.90
C ASP A 34 -6.49 -26.38 -5.01
N GLY A 35 -7.18 -25.36 -5.55
CA GLY A 35 -8.29 -24.68 -4.87
C GLY A 35 -7.90 -23.51 -3.94
N SER A 36 -6.63 -23.10 -3.94
CA SER A 36 -6.19 -21.86 -3.27
C SER A 36 -6.75 -20.62 -3.96
N LEU A 37 -6.87 -19.52 -3.21
CA LEU A 37 -7.05 -18.18 -3.78
C LEU A 37 -5.68 -17.56 -4.08
N ILE A 38 -5.59 -16.72 -5.10
CA ILE A 38 -4.43 -15.87 -5.36
C ILE A 38 -4.81 -14.38 -5.23
N VAL A 39 -4.17 -13.71 -4.28
CA VAL A 39 -4.32 -12.27 -4.05
C VAL A 39 -2.97 -11.60 -4.26
N ALA A 40 -2.92 -10.62 -5.16
CA ALA A 40 -1.69 -9.91 -5.47
C ALA A 40 -1.55 -8.64 -4.63
N GLN A 41 -0.40 -8.44 -3.99
CA GLN A 41 -0.12 -7.17 -3.33
C GLN A 41 0.35 -6.13 -4.33
N ILE A 42 -0.39 -5.03 -4.48
CA ILE A 42 -0.02 -3.90 -5.34
C ILE A 42 0.67 -2.84 -4.48
N THR A 43 1.82 -2.37 -4.96
CA THR A 43 2.66 -1.43 -4.24
C THR A 43 3.11 -0.26 -5.12
N HIS A 44 3.33 0.89 -4.48
CA HIS A 44 4.03 2.02 -5.07
C HIS A 44 5.13 2.48 -4.09
N PRO A 45 6.41 2.51 -4.51
CA PRO A 45 7.55 2.74 -3.60
C PRO A 45 7.57 4.14 -2.97
N GLY A 46 7.01 5.14 -3.64
CA GLY A 46 7.01 6.53 -3.19
C GLY A 46 8.44 7.00 -2.90
N ARG A 47 8.69 7.58 -1.72
CA ARG A 47 10.03 8.00 -1.28
C ARG A 47 11.11 6.91 -1.17
N GLN A 48 10.75 5.61 -1.25
CA GLN A 48 11.68 4.49 -1.08
C GLN A 48 12.29 3.99 -2.40
N VAL A 49 12.09 4.70 -3.51
CA VAL A 49 12.79 4.41 -4.78
C VAL A 49 14.28 4.68 -4.60
N ARG A 50 15.13 3.71 -4.97
CA ARG A 50 16.59 3.91 -4.97
C ARG A 50 16.97 5.03 -5.93
N GLU A 51 17.90 5.88 -5.51
CA GLU A 51 18.41 7.00 -6.32
C GLU A 51 18.95 6.52 -7.68
N SER A 52 19.60 5.35 -7.70
CA SER A 52 20.12 4.73 -8.93
C SER A 52 19.04 4.28 -9.91
N VAL A 53 17.79 4.10 -9.46
CA VAL A 53 16.64 3.74 -10.31
C VAL A 53 15.94 5.01 -10.77
N SER A 54 15.67 5.92 -9.83
CA SER A 54 15.14 7.25 -10.14
C SER A 54 15.69 8.27 -9.14
N PRO A 55 16.36 9.34 -9.61
CA PRO A 55 16.89 10.38 -8.73
C PRO A 55 15.78 11.23 -8.09
N THR A 56 14.57 11.21 -8.66
CA THR A 56 13.38 11.85 -8.13
C THR A 56 12.28 10.82 -7.88
N SER A 57 11.42 11.09 -6.90
CA SER A 57 10.28 10.22 -6.58
C SER A 57 9.07 11.06 -6.16
N VAL A 58 7.90 10.45 -6.09
CA VAL A 58 6.69 11.10 -5.55
C VAL A 58 6.42 10.61 -4.14
N SER A 59 5.93 11.48 -3.27
CA SER A 59 5.52 11.15 -1.90
C SER A 59 4.37 12.07 -1.45
N ALA A 60 3.82 11.83 -0.27
CA ALA A 60 2.88 12.78 0.36
C ALA A 60 3.52 14.17 0.52
N SER A 61 4.81 14.23 0.86
CA SER A 61 5.58 15.47 1.01
C SER A 61 7.05 15.27 0.64
N ALA A 62 7.77 16.38 0.44
CA ALA A 62 9.19 16.40 0.10
C ALA A 62 10.11 16.06 1.29
N VAL A 63 9.86 14.92 1.93
CA VAL A 63 10.65 14.39 3.06
C VAL A 63 11.44 13.19 2.55
N GLN A 64 12.73 13.37 2.28
CA GLN A 64 13.59 12.29 1.77
C GLN A 64 13.77 11.19 2.83
N LEU A 65 13.88 9.94 2.36
CA LEU A 65 14.33 8.85 3.23
C LEU A 65 15.85 8.93 3.37
N GLU A 66 16.33 8.96 4.61
CA GLU A 66 17.76 8.99 4.90
C GLU A 66 18.45 7.72 4.38
N PRO A 67 19.72 7.81 3.95
CA PRO A 67 20.48 6.64 3.53
C PRO A 67 20.46 5.54 4.60
N LYS A 68 20.17 4.31 4.19
CA LYS A 68 20.05 3.15 5.09
C LYS A 68 20.58 1.89 4.43
N ASP A 69 21.34 1.08 5.18
CA ASP A 69 21.89 -0.20 4.74
C ASP A 69 22.64 -0.12 3.39
N GLY A 70 23.41 0.96 3.19
CA GLY A 70 24.16 1.21 1.95
C GLY A 70 23.32 1.66 0.76
N MET A 71 22.03 1.93 0.95
CA MET A 71 21.12 2.45 -0.08
C MET A 71 20.94 3.96 0.06
N THR A 72 20.95 4.65 -1.09
CA THR A 72 20.48 6.04 -1.20
C THR A 72 19.13 6.06 -1.94
N PHE A 73 18.29 7.01 -1.59
CA PHE A 73 16.92 7.12 -2.09
C PHE A 73 16.73 8.41 -2.87
N GLY A 74 15.96 8.34 -3.96
CA GLY A 74 15.64 9.51 -4.78
C GLY A 74 14.93 10.59 -3.98
N LYS A 75 15.18 11.86 -4.31
CA LYS A 75 14.58 13.01 -3.62
C LYS A 75 13.08 13.09 -3.96
N PRO A 76 12.17 12.94 -2.98
CA PRO A 76 10.76 13.01 -3.28
C PRO A 76 10.28 14.45 -3.45
N HIS A 77 9.31 14.68 -4.32
CA HIS A 77 8.46 15.86 -4.29
C HIS A 77 7.07 15.54 -3.75
N ALA A 78 6.39 16.56 -3.25
CA ALA A 78 5.00 16.41 -2.80
C ALA A 78 4.09 16.17 -4.00
N ALA A 79 3.32 15.08 -3.98
CA ALA A 79 2.40 14.74 -5.06
C ALA A 79 1.42 15.89 -5.34
N THR A 80 1.32 16.27 -6.60
CA THR A 80 0.26 17.16 -7.08
C THR A 80 -1.07 16.40 -7.14
N ARG A 81 -2.19 17.12 -7.22
CA ARG A 81 -3.52 16.48 -7.42
C ARG A 81 -3.58 15.66 -8.70
N ALA A 82 -2.93 16.12 -9.77
CA ALA A 82 -2.87 15.39 -11.03
C ALA A 82 -2.09 14.07 -10.89
N GLU A 83 -0.97 14.08 -10.18
CA GLU A 83 -0.20 12.86 -9.89
C GLU A 83 -0.96 11.90 -8.98
N MET A 84 -1.62 12.39 -7.93
CA MET A 84 -2.46 11.55 -7.08
C MET A 84 -3.58 10.89 -7.88
N LYS A 85 -4.27 11.64 -8.75
CA LYS A 85 -5.28 11.07 -9.65
C LYS A 85 -4.68 10.01 -10.58
N LYS A 86 -3.52 10.29 -11.17
CA LYS A 86 -2.83 9.33 -12.05
C LYS A 86 -2.50 8.04 -11.30
N ILE A 87 -1.96 8.14 -10.08
CA ILE A 87 -1.61 6.99 -9.26
C ILE A 87 -2.87 6.18 -8.88
N VAL A 88 -3.97 6.83 -8.53
CA VAL A 88 -5.27 6.17 -8.33
C VAL A 88 -5.69 5.38 -9.57
N ASP A 89 -5.59 5.99 -10.77
CA ASP A 89 -5.90 5.34 -12.03
C ASP A 89 -4.95 4.16 -12.34
N GLU A 90 -3.68 4.24 -11.96
CA GLU A 90 -2.67 3.18 -12.11
C GLU A 90 -2.95 2.00 -11.17
N PHE A 91 -3.29 2.23 -9.89
CA PHE A 91 -3.73 1.17 -8.97
C PHE A 91 -5.00 0.49 -9.47
N ALA A 92 -5.99 1.27 -9.91
CA ALA A 92 -7.25 0.76 -10.42
C ALA A 92 -7.04 -0.07 -11.71
N TYR A 93 -6.13 0.36 -12.59
CA TYR A 93 -5.77 -0.38 -13.79
C TYR A 93 -5.09 -1.71 -13.46
N ALA A 94 -4.13 -1.70 -12.54
CA ALA A 94 -3.43 -2.90 -12.12
C ALA A 94 -4.39 -3.93 -11.50
N ALA A 95 -5.39 -3.48 -10.72
CA ALA A 95 -6.42 -4.36 -10.18
C ALA A 95 -7.28 -5.00 -11.27
N GLU A 96 -7.76 -4.22 -12.24
CA GLU A 96 -8.52 -4.73 -13.39
C GLU A 96 -7.70 -5.71 -14.24
N TYR A 97 -6.41 -5.42 -14.43
CA TYR A 97 -5.47 -6.28 -15.15
C TYR A 97 -5.33 -7.64 -14.48
N LEU A 98 -5.17 -7.66 -13.16
CA LEU A 98 -5.03 -8.88 -12.39
C LEU A 98 -6.34 -9.68 -12.34
N GLU A 99 -7.49 -9.01 -12.18
CA GLU A 99 -8.80 -9.68 -12.28
C GLU A 99 -8.97 -10.37 -13.64
N LYS A 100 -8.68 -9.66 -14.73
CA LYS A 100 -8.77 -10.24 -16.09
C LYS A 100 -7.77 -11.37 -16.31
N ALA A 101 -6.61 -11.33 -15.66
CA ALA A 101 -5.63 -12.42 -15.68
C ALA A 101 -6.01 -13.61 -14.76
N GLY A 102 -7.15 -13.56 -14.05
CA GLY A 102 -7.68 -14.68 -13.27
C GLY A 102 -7.31 -14.69 -11.78
N PHE A 103 -6.73 -13.60 -11.26
CA PHE A 103 -6.52 -13.43 -9.82
C PHE A 103 -7.85 -13.31 -9.09
N ASP A 104 -7.87 -13.71 -7.81
CA ASP A 104 -9.08 -13.60 -6.97
C ASP A 104 -9.19 -12.25 -6.28
N GLY A 105 -8.08 -11.52 -6.17
CA GLY A 105 -8.08 -10.19 -5.57
C GLY A 105 -6.75 -9.48 -5.55
N ILE A 106 -6.78 -8.33 -4.88
CA ILE A 106 -5.60 -7.53 -4.58
C ILE A 106 -5.50 -7.19 -3.10
N GLU A 107 -4.28 -6.87 -2.67
CA GLU A 107 -3.97 -6.21 -1.41
C GLU A 107 -3.24 -4.89 -1.67
N LEU A 108 -3.82 -3.77 -1.22
CA LEU A 108 -3.18 -2.47 -1.31
C LEU A 108 -2.12 -2.32 -0.22
N HIS A 109 -0.86 -2.07 -0.61
CA HIS A 109 0.22 -1.96 0.35
C HIS A 109 0.30 -0.56 1.02
N GLY A 110 -0.40 -0.41 2.13
CA GLY A 110 -0.40 0.76 3.02
C GLY A 110 0.49 0.65 4.25
N ALA A 111 1.57 -0.14 4.16
CA ALA A 111 2.49 -0.41 5.26
C ALA A 111 3.96 -0.17 4.84
N HIS A 112 4.90 -0.38 5.77
CA HIS A 112 6.35 -0.41 5.53
C HIS A 112 6.96 0.79 4.80
N GLY A 113 6.33 1.97 4.94
CA GLY A 113 6.85 3.21 4.36
C GLY A 113 6.63 3.33 2.85
N TYR A 114 5.82 2.47 2.22
CA TYR A 114 5.38 2.64 0.83
C TYR A 114 4.43 3.84 0.67
N LEU A 115 4.11 4.23 -0.57
CA LEU A 115 3.44 5.49 -0.85
C LEU A 115 2.15 5.70 -0.05
N ILE A 116 1.29 4.70 0.04
CA ILE A 116 0.06 4.80 0.83
C ILE A 116 0.40 5.08 2.31
N ALA A 117 1.35 4.33 2.89
CA ALA A 117 1.83 4.58 4.25
C ALA A 117 2.44 5.98 4.42
N GLN A 118 3.05 6.54 3.37
CA GLN A 118 3.61 7.89 3.40
C GLN A 118 2.52 8.97 3.56
N PHE A 119 1.30 8.74 3.05
CA PHE A 119 0.15 9.61 3.27
C PHE A 119 -0.50 9.39 4.64
N LEU A 120 -0.50 8.15 5.15
CA LEU A 120 -1.06 7.82 6.45
C LEU A 120 -0.24 8.40 7.61
N SER A 121 1.09 8.37 7.49
CA SER A 121 2.00 8.72 8.57
C SER A 121 2.22 10.23 8.74
N ARG A 122 2.19 10.69 9.98
CA ARG A 122 2.54 12.07 10.38
C ARG A 122 4.02 12.41 10.18
N THR A 123 4.91 11.42 10.11
CA THR A 123 6.35 11.66 9.95
C THR A 123 6.70 12.02 8.51
N THR A 124 5.98 11.45 7.55
CA THR A 124 6.21 11.62 6.11
C THR A 124 5.21 12.56 5.44
N ASN A 125 3.97 12.63 5.94
CA ASN A 125 2.96 13.55 5.44
C ASN A 125 3.03 14.88 6.19
N LYS A 126 3.45 15.94 5.49
CA LYS A 126 3.51 17.33 5.96
C LYS A 126 2.55 18.24 5.18
N ARG A 127 1.58 17.66 4.47
CA ARG A 127 0.61 18.42 3.69
C ARG A 127 -0.33 19.20 4.60
N THR A 128 -0.78 20.34 4.10
CA THR A 128 -1.74 21.22 4.78
C THR A 128 -3.09 21.29 4.05
N ASP A 129 -3.26 20.53 2.97
CA ASP A 129 -4.52 20.38 2.23
C ASP A 129 -5.36 19.23 2.78
N GLU A 130 -6.42 18.84 2.06
CA GLU A 130 -7.36 17.76 2.42
C GLU A 130 -6.74 16.35 2.43
N TYR A 131 -5.48 16.21 2.01
CA TYR A 131 -4.69 14.98 2.10
C TYR A 131 -3.64 15.05 3.22
N GLY A 132 -3.72 16.07 4.08
CA GLY A 132 -2.80 16.30 5.19
C GLY A 132 -3.11 15.53 6.46
N VAL A 133 -2.49 15.97 7.56
CA VAL A 133 -2.50 15.26 8.85
C VAL A 133 -3.48 15.81 9.87
N GLN A 134 -4.32 16.78 9.49
CA GLN A 134 -5.19 17.52 10.40
C GLN A 134 -6.25 16.62 11.06
N THR A 135 -6.71 15.60 10.33
CA THR A 135 -7.71 14.61 10.78
C THR A 135 -7.30 13.22 10.29
N THR A 136 -7.85 12.16 10.90
CA THR A 136 -7.69 10.79 10.39
C THR A 136 -8.26 10.67 8.99
N GLU A 137 -9.46 11.23 8.74
CA GLU A 137 -10.09 11.25 7.43
C GLU A 137 -9.17 11.82 6.34
N ASN A 138 -8.48 12.93 6.61
CA ASN A 138 -7.56 13.55 5.63
C ASN A 138 -6.39 12.62 5.29
N ARG A 139 -5.80 11.94 6.30
CA ARG A 139 -4.71 10.98 6.07
C ARG A 139 -5.19 9.76 5.29
N MET A 140 -6.39 9.28 5.60
CA MET A 140 -7.04 8.16 4.92
C MET A 140 -7.55 8.49 3.52
N ARG A 141 -7.64 9.77 3.14
CA ARG A 141 -8.28 10.21 1.90
C ARG A 141 -7.63 9.60 0.66
N PHE A 142 -6.30 9.57 0.60
CA PHE A 142 -5.60 9.00 -0.56
C PHE A 142 -5.84 7.49 -0.71
N LEU A 143 -5.79 6.73 0.39
CA LEU A 143 -6.15 5.31 0.38
C LEU A 143 -7.63 5.13 -0.04
N SER A 144 -8.51 5.97 0.49
CA SER A 144 -9.94 5.94 0.14
C SER A 144 -10.19 6.17 -1.34
N ASP A 145 -9.47 7.12 -1.95
CA ASP A 145 -9.55 7.41 -3.38
C ASP A 145 -9.04 6.23 -4.22
N ILE A 146 -7.96 5.57 -3.79
CA ILE A 146 -7.46 4.34 -4.43
C ILE A 146 -8.50 3.22 -4.35
N VAL A 147 -9.07 2.95 -3.16
CA VAL A 147 -10.06 1.89 -2.97
C VAL A 147 -11.29 2.12 -3.84
N ARG A 148 -11.80 3.37 -3.88
CA ARG A 148 -12.93 3.74 -4.75
C ARG A 148 -12.59 3.55 -6.23
N GLY A 149 -11.38 3.97 -6.65
CA GLY A 149 -10.92 3.80 -8.02
C GLY A 149 -10.83 2.33 -8.43
N VAL A 150 -10.26 1.49 -7.57
CA VAL A 150 -10.18 0.03 -7.78
C VAL A 150 -11.58 -0.57 -7.88
N LYS A 151 -12.44 -0.36 -6.87
CA LYS A 151 -13.80 -0.93 -6.84
C LYS A 151 -14.69 -0.48 -8.00
N ALA A 152 -14.39 0.67 -8.60
CA ALA A 152 -15.11 1.14 -9.79
C ALA A 152 -14.72 0.39 -11.09
N ARG A 153 -13.59 -0.33 -11.11
CA ARG A 153 -13.09 -1.05 -12.28
C ARG A 153 -13.17 -2.57 -12.19
N VAL A 154 -13.21 -3.11 -10.97
CA VAL A 154 -13.26 -4.56 -10.74
C VAL A 154 -14.65 -5.06 -10.43
N SER A 155 -14.91 -6.35 -10.61
CA SER A 155 -16.23 -6.92 -10.26
C SER A 155 -16.46 -6.94 -8.75
N PRO A 156 -17.72 -6.95 -8.27
CA PRO A 156 -18.03 -7.06 -6.84
C PRO A 156 -17.56 -8.37 -6.16
N LYS A 157 -17.13 -9.37 -6.94
CA LYS A 157 -16.60 -10.64 -6.41
C LYS A 157 -15.08 -10.60 -6.23
N PHE A 158 -14.41 -9.63 -6.82
CA PHE A 158 -12.96 -9.49 -6.73
C PHE A 158 -12.59 -8.95 -5.35
N ILE A 159 -11.72 -9.67 -4.65
CA ILE A 159 -11.31 -9.34 -3.29
C ILE A 159 -10.46 -8.06 -3.35
N VAL A 160 -10.85 -7.05 -2.57
CA VAL A 160 -10.09 -5.82 -2.37
C VAL A 160 -9.73 -5.72 -0.89
N SER A 161 -8.45 -5.85 -0.59
CA SER A 161 -7.91 -5.82 0.77
C SER A 161 -6.81 -4.77 0.91
N ALA A 162 -6.37 -4.50 2.15
CA ALA A 162 -5.26 -3.60 2.40
C ALA A 162 -4.35 -4.11 3.53
N LYS A 163 -3.05 -3.84 3.42
CA LYS A 163 -2.08 -4.03 4.49
C LYS A 163 -1.74 -2.70 5.14
N LEU A 164 -1.89 -2.59 6.46
CA LEU A 164 -1.59 -1.37 7.22
C LEU A 164 -0.56 -1.62 8.32
N ASN A 165 0.22 -0.60 8.67
CA ASN A 165 1.19 -0.68 9.76
C ASN A 165 0.49 -0.71 11.12
N SER A 166 0.93 -1.60 11.99
CA SER A 166 0.52 -1.65 13.39
C SER A 166 1.14 -0.52 14.23
N VAL A 167 2.30 -0.01 13.80
CA VAL A 167 3.04 1.08 14.48
C VAL A 167 2.35 2.43 14.32
N GLU A 168 1.43 2.54 13.34
CA GLU A 168 0.44 3.61 13.36
C GLU A 168 -0.27 3.58 14.72
N PHE A 169 -0.57 2.46 15.36
CA PHE A 169 -1.31 2.39 16.64
C PHE A 169 -0.47 2.49 17.93
N GLN A 170 0.71 3.13 17.90
CA GLN A 170 1.60 3.27 19.07
C GLN A 170 1.72 4.72 19.60
N GLU A 171 2.44 4.92 20.71
CA GLU A 171 2.59 6.21 21.39
C GLU A 171 3.25 7.26 20.46
N GLY A 172 2.52 8.34 20.13
CA GLY A 172 2.88 9.31 19.08
C GLY A 172 2.30 9.02 17.69
N GLY A 173 1.62 7.88 17.53
CA GLY A 173 0.84 7.47 16.36
C GLY A 173 -0.68 7.73 16.50
N VAL A 174 -1.47 6.91 15.81
CA VAL A 174 -2.92 6.68 15.85
C VAL A 174 -3.39 6.29 17.24
N THR A 175 -4.21 7.14 17.84
CA THR A 175 -4.88 6.85 19.12
C THR A 175 -5.95 5.75 18.94
N PRO A 176 -6.46 5.13 20.02
CA PRO A 176 -7.56 4.17 19.91
C PRO A 176 -8.80 4.71 19.18
N ASP A 177 -9.10 6.00 19.31
CA ASP A 177 -10.22 6.64 18.61
C ASP A 177 -9.92 6.80 17.12
N GLU A 178 -8.70 7.21 16.76
CA GLU A 178 -8.27 7.24 15.36
C GLU A 178 -8.24 5.82 14.77
N ALA A 179 -7.90 4.80 15.55
CA ALA A 179 -7.90 3.41 15.11
C ALA A 179 -9.31 2.93 14.77
N ARG A 180 -10.28 3.26 15.63
CA ARG A 180 -11.71 3.03 15.36
C ARG A 180 -12.14 3.75 14.09
N GLU A 181 -11.79 5.02 13.92
CA GLU A 181 -12.14 5.82 12.73
C GLU A 181 -11.54 5.21 11.45
N VAL A 182 -10.29 4.71 11.51
CA VAL A 182 -9.66 3.97 10.41
C VAL A 182 -10.46 2.71 10.08
N CYS A 183 -10.76 1.87 11.08
CA CYS A 183 -11.53 0.65 10.87
C CYS A 183 -12.92 0.92 10.27
N GLU A 184 -13.66 1.89 10.81
CA GLU A 184 -14.97 2.28 10.29
C GLU A 184 -14.87 2.82 8.84
N THR A 185 -13.82 3.57 8.53
CA THR A 185 -13.58 4.06 7.17
C THR A 185 -13.32 2.90 6.21
N LEU A 186 -12.47 1.95 6.60
CA LEU A 186 -12.15 0.77 5.79
C LEU A 186 -13.37 -0.13 5.56
N GLU A 187 -14.20 -0.32 6.58
CA GLU A 187 -15.49 -1.04 6.48
C GLU A 187 -16.45 -0.32 5.53
N LYS A 188 -16.63 1.00 5.68
CA LYS A 188 -17.49 1.82 4.79
C LYS A 188 -17.01 1.83 3.33
N LEU A 189 -15.70 1.70 3.11
CA LEU A 189 -15.13 1.55 1.77
C LEU A 189 -15.36 0.15 1.17
N GLY A 190 -15.77 -0.82 1.99
CA GLY A 190 -16.11 -2.17 1.59
C GLY A 190 -14.90 -3.07 1.33
N LEU A 191 -13.78 -2.86 2.04
CA LEU A 191 -12.67 -3.82 1.99
C LEU A 191 -13.09 -5.18 2.54
N ASP A 192 -12.62 -6.25 1.91
CA ASP A 192 -12.96 -7.62 2.30
C ASP A 192 -12.17 -8.07 3.55
N PHE A 193 -10.91 -7.63 3.67
CA PHE A 193 -10.11 -7.80 4.88
C PHE A 193 -9.00 -6.75 4.97
N VAL A 194 -8.43 -6.63 6.17
CA VAL A 194 -7.27 -5.78 6.46
C VAL A 194 -6.21 -6.63 7.15
N GLU A 195 -4.99 -6.66 6.60
CA GLU A 195 -3.84 -7.24 7.28
C GLU A 195 -3.13 -6.15 8.09
N LEU A 196 -2.87 -6.43 9.37
CA LEU A 196 -2.10 -5.55 10.24
C LEU A 196 -0.65 -6.07 10.35
N SER A 197 0.31 -5.27 9.94
CA SER A 197 1.73 -5.65 9.90
C SER A 197 2.58 -4.98 10.98
N GLY A 198 3.58 -5.67 11.50
CA GLY A 198 4.53 -5.18 12.52
C GLY A 198 5.73 -4.45 11.93
N GLY A 199 5.96 -3.18 12.31
CA GLY A 199 7.20 -2.44 12.01
C GLY A 199 7.19 -1.59 10.74
N THR A 200 8.27 -0.84 10.52
CA THR A 200 8.53 -0.05 9.30
C THR A 200 9.97 -0.28 8.84
N TYR A 201 10.36 0.20 7.65
CA TYR A 201 11.77 0.16 7.24
C TYR A 201 12.68 0.91 8.23
N GLU A 202 12.15 1.84 9.00
CA GLU A 202 12.86 2.61 10.03
C GLU A 202 13.03 1.81 11.33
N GLU A 203 12.05 1.00 11.72
CA GLU A 203 12.11 0.03 12.82
C GLU A 203 11.62 -1.36 12.37
N LEU A 204 12.54 -2.19 11.90
CA LEU A 204 12.29 -3.61 11.64
C LEU A 204 11.94 -4.25 12.99
N GLY A 205 10.71 -4.74 13.15
CA GLY A 205 10.22 -5.46 14.34
C GLY A 205 10.93 -6.80 14.63
N LEU A 206 12.13 -6.99 14.08
CA LEU A 206 12.95 -8.21 14.16
C LEU A 206 13.95 -8.20 15.32
N LYS A 207 13.69 -7.44 16.39
CA LYS A 207 14.49 -7.50 17.62
C LYS A 207 13.79 -8.36 18.65
N PHE A 208 14.32 -9.57 18.85
CA PHE A 208 13.90 -10.46 19.92
C PHE A 208 14.10 -9.83 21.31
N GLU A 209 12.95 -9.45 21.87
CA GLU A 209 12.47 -9.59 23.25
C GLU A 209 13.11 -8.77 24.39
N ARG A 210 12.46 -7.64 24.69
CA ARG A 210 12.24 -7.21 26.09
C ARG A 210 10.86 -7.67 26.54
N GLU A 211 10.69 -7.97 27.84
CA GLU A 211 9.41 -8.39 28.44
C GLU A 211 8.29 -7.35 28.23
N SER A 212 8.65 -6.06 28.14
CA SER A 212 7.76 -4.97 27.74
C SER A 212 7.20 -5.12 26.32
N THR A 213 7.94 -5.77 25.41
CA THR A 213 7.51 -6.04 24.03
C THR A 213 6.50 -7.20 23.98
N LYS A 214 6.65 -8.22 24.84
CA LYS A 214 5.64 -9.28 25.00
C LYS A 214 4.31 -8.74 25.54
N ILE A 215 4.36 -7.77 26.46
CA ILE A 215 3.15 -7.08 26.95
C ILE A 215 2.54 -6.17 25.85
N ARG A 216 3.37 -5.54 24.99
CA ARG A 216 2.91 -4.75 23.82
C ARG A 216 2.25 -5.62 22.74
N GLU A 217 2.81 -6.78 22.43
CA GLU A 217 2.19 -7.74 21.51
C GLU A 217 0.95 -8.38 22.15
N GLY A 218 0.89 -8.53 23.48
CA GLY A 218 -0.32 -8.94 24.21
C GLY A 218 -1.51 -7.98 24.11
N TYR A 219 -1.36 -6.78 23.52
CA TYR A 219 -2.46 -5.83 23.31
C TYR A 219 -3.53 -6.39 22.36
N PHE A 220 -3.18 -7.33 21.46
CA PHE A 220 -4.13 -7.97 20.56
C PHE A 220 -5.27 -8.70 21.30
N LEU A 221 -5.05 -9.16 22.54
CA LEU A 221 -6.09 -9.80 23.36
C LEU A 221 -7.14 -8.82 23.92
N LYS A 222 -6.89 -7.51 23.87
CA LYS A 222 -7.87 -6.49 24.29
C LYS A 222 -8.60 -5.85 23.12
N PHE A 223 -8.18 -6.10 21.88
CA PHE A 223 -8.76 -5.55 20.66
C PHE A 223 -9.62 -6.57 19.89
N ALA A 224 -9.52 -7.87 20.23
CA ALA A 224 -10.35 -8.94 19.71
C ALA A 224 -11.65 -9.13 20.51
#